data_AF-W1QB70-F1
#
_entry.id   AF-W1QB70-F1
#
_cell.length_a   1.000
_cell.length_b   1.000
_cell.length_c   1.000
_cell.angle_alpha   90.00
_cell.angle_beta   90.00
_cell.angle_gamma   90.00
#
_symmetry.space_group_name_H-M   'P 1'
#
loop_
_entity.id
_entity.type
_entity.pdbx_description
1 polymer ?
#
loop_
_entity_poly.entity_id
_entity_poly.type
_entity_poly.pdbx_seq_one_letter_code
_entity_poly.pdbx_strand_id
1 'polypeptide(L)'
;MFSVRLAFSSILRLHRIPTTYRMAPHRFHSIVPRDLEPEFSKTLQSLPEGAQTAPEGEVAAGTLSAADALALINTRKYNLLSIDVENYEWKREHLLEIGLSIYKPSYQTHALFPHIVNFHIILEEGLKFANKRFVPNNRLNNITGQSIIANKVQAQTIMQKVFDDVDLSKTIVVGHGFASDLRLFRNWGLEFPQHVKIADTMKLWSSLIPSGKKGSLSYILDKLGIPYAYLHNAVNDSYYTLVACLMLASPETRNNLVIEEKQIDQETGEEITTHRVRCSPHDQDLELRGPDRKSKRRTQQTYFHAPRQGFPVEYVDGVLKEFP
;
A
#
# COMPACT_ATOMS: atom_id res chain seq x y z
N MET A 1 28.51 5.78 68.00
CA MET A 1 27.55 6.38 67.04
C MET A 1 27.00 5.26 66.17
N PHE A 2 25.68 5.24 66.00
CA PHE A 2 24.84 4.05 65.89
C PHE A 2 24.96 3.25 64.58
N SER A 3 24.96 1.92 64.73
CA SER A 3 24.71 0.91 63.71
C SER A 3 23.24 0.49 63.80
N VAL A 4 22.51 0.45 62.68
CA VAL A 4 21.19 -0.19 62.61
C VAL A 4 21.11 -1.02 61.32
N ARG A 5 21.00 -2.34 61.53
CA ARG A 5 20.62 -3.36 60.54
C ARG A 5 19.14 -3.19 60.21
N LEU A 6 18.80 -3.20 58.92
CA LEU A 6 17.41 -3.30 58.43
C LEU A 6 17.01 -4.79 58.33
N ALA A 7 15.91 -5.13 59.00
CA ALA A 7 15.28 -6.43 58.97
C ALA A 7 14.14 -6.46 57.94
N PHE A 8 14.03 -7.60 57.25
CA PHE A 8 12.89 -8.00 56.41
C PHE A 8 11.69 -8.42 57.27
N SER A 9 10.47 -8.02 56.85
CA SER A 9 9.24 -8.80 57.08
C SER A 9 8.10 -8.28 56.21
N SER A 10 7.75 -9.10 55.20
CA SER A 10 6.40 -9.57 54.85
C SER A 10 5.21 -8.62 54.99
N ILE A 11 4.54 -8.32 53.86
CA ILE A 11 3.07 -8.39 53.68
C ILE A 11 2.79 -8.48 52.16
N LEU A 12 2.44 -9.68 51.71
CA LEU A 12 1.74 -9.94 50.45
C LEU A 12 0.24 -9.82 50.73
N ARG A 13 -0.43 -8.80 50.17
CA ARG A 13 -1.89 -8.77 50.03
C ARG A 13 -2.25 -8.54 48.56
N LEU A 14 -2.55 -9.66 47.90
CA LEU A 14 -3.28 -9.74 46.63
C LEU A 14 -4.54 -8.87 46.69
N HIS A 15 -4.61 -7.82 45.87
CA HIS A 15 -5.86 -7.14 45.52
C HIS A 15 -6.28 -7.58 44.13
N ARG A 16 -7.50 -8.12 44.06
CA ARG A 16 -8.22 -8.52 42.86
C ARG A 16 -8.38 -7.32 41.91
N ILE A 17 -8.00 -7.49 40.66
CA ILE A 17 -8.29 -6.56 39.56
C ILE A 17 -9.77 -6.76 39.16
N PRO A 18 -10.62 -5.71 39.12
CA PRO A 18 -11.95 -5.82 38.55
C PRO A 18 -11.87 -5.76 37.01
N THR A 19 -12.32 -6.83 36.37
CA THR A 19 -12.66 -6.88 34.94
C THR A 19 -13.95 -6.11 34.67
N THR A 20 -13.86 -4.85 34.26
CA THR A 20 -14.83 -4.17 33.37
C THR A 20 -14.22 -2.87 32.86
N TYR A 21 -13.49 -2.92 31.75
CA TYR A 21 -13.08 -1.70 31.03
C TYR A 21 -14.20 -1.32 30.05
N ARG A 22 -15.13 -0.49 30.52
CA ARG A 22 -16.16 0.13 29.66
C ARG A 22 -15.52 1.36 29.03
N MET A 23 -15.02 1.25 27.80
CA MET A 23 -14.46 2.40 27.08
C MET A 23 -15.56 3.43 26.84
N ALA A 24 -15.35 4.63 27.39
CA ALA A 24 -16.19 5.79 27.11
C ALA A 24 -15.96 6.26 25.66
N PRO A 25 -16.98 6.81 24.98
CA PRO A 25 -16.80 7.35 23.64
C PRO A 25 -15.85 8.54 23.68
N HIS A 26 -14.68 8.40 23.05
CA HIS A 26 -13.75 9.50 22.85
C HIS A 26 -14.41 10.54 21.94
N ARG A 27 -14.57 11.77 22.46
CA ARG A 27 -14.89 12.95 21.64
C ARG A 27 -13.70 13.24 20.74
N PHE A 28 -13.85 12.94 19.44
CA PHE A 28 -12.89 13.31 18.41
C PHE A 28 -12.75 14.83 18.35
N HIS A 29 -11.59 15.35 18.73
CA HIS A 29 -11.15 16.69 18.34
C HIS A 29 -10.34 16.50 17.06
N SER A 30 -10.73 17.21 15.99
CA SER A 30 -10.00 17.21 14.73
C SER A 30 -8.58 17.70 14.99
N ILE A 31 -7.59 16.95 14.54
CA ILE A 31 -6.22 17.45 14.44
C ILE A 31 -5.89 17.48 12.96
N VAL A 32 -6.52 18.43 12.27
CA VAL A 32 -6.05 18.89 10.97
C VAL A 32 -4.68 19.56 11.22
N PRO A 33 -3.67 19.35 10.37
CA PRO A 33 -2.43 20.12 10.44
C PRO A 33 -2.75 21.62 10.58
N ARG A 34 -2.15 22.27 11.58
CA ARG A 34 -2.49 23.65 12.00
C ARG A 34 -2.40 24.69 10.89
N ASP A 35 -1.72 24.34 9.80
CA ASP A 35 -1.43 25.18 8.64
C ASP A 35 -2.55 25.13 7.58
N LEU A 36 -3.52 24.21 7.70
CA LEU A 36 -4.63 24.01 6.75
C LEU A 36 -6.02 24.38 7.30
N GLU A 37 -6.16 24.55 8.62
CA GLU A 37 -7.45 24.79 9.31
C GLU A 37 -8.16 26.10 8.93
N PRO A 38 -7.50 27.27 8.89
CA PRO A 38 -8.20 28.54 8.74
C PRO A 38 -8.79 28.75 7.33
N GLU A 39 -8.14 28.20 6.30
CA GLU A 39 -8.61 28.31 4.92
C GLU A 39 -9.67 27.25 4.60
N PHE A 40 -9.50 26.03 5.10
CA PHE A 40 -10.42 24.92 4.83
C PHE A 40 -11.82 25.16 5.41
N SER A 41 -11.92 25.67 6.64
CA SER A 41 -13.20 26.01 7.27
C SER A 41 -13.92 27.20 6.62
N LYS A 42 -13.17 28.19 6.11
CA LYS A 42 -13.75 29.37 5.43
C LYS A 42 -14.28 29.04 4.04
N THR A 43 -13.60 28.19 3.26
CA THR A 43 -14.08 27.82 1.92
C THR A 43 -15.35 26.96 1.98
N LEU A 44 -15.52 26.12 3.01
CA LEU A 44 -16.69 25.25 3.15
C LEU A 44 -17.99 26.02 3.41
N GLN A 45 -17.91 27.27 3.89
CA GLN A 45 -19.08 28.11 4.21
C GLN A 45 -19.54 29.00 3.04
N SER A 46 -18.85 29.00 1.89
CA SER A 46 -19.09 29.97 0.81
C SER A 46 -19.31 29.36 -0.59
N LEU A 47 -19.74 28.10 -0.70
CA LEU A 47 -19.91 27.43 -2.00
C LEU A 47 -21.28 27.73 -2.63
N PRO A 48 -21.34 28.13 -3.92
CA PRO A 48 -22.61 28.30 -4.63
C PRO A 48 -23.20 26.94 -5.05
N GLU A 49 -24.50 26.79 -4.86
CA GLU A 49 -25.27 25.63 -5.32
C GLU A 49 -25.49 25.71 -6.85
N GLY A 50 -24.87 24.79 -7.58
CA GLY A 50 -25.22 24.52 -8.98
C GLY A 50 -24.02 24.42 -9.92
N ALA A 51 -23.52 23.19 -10.12
CA ALA A 51 -22.61 22.88 -11.23
C ALA A 51 -23.40 22.15 -12.33
N GLN A 52 -23.49 22.78 -13.50
CA GLN A 52 -24.10 22.23 -14.71
C GLN A 52 -23.14 21.24 -15.39
N THR A 53 -23.69 20.16 -15.94
CA THR A 53 -22.97 19.10 -16.67
C THR A 53 -22.57 19.56 -18.08
N ALA A 54 -21.30 19.40 -18.44
CA ALA A 54 -20.74 19.69 -19.76
C ALA A 54 -20.75 18.44 -20.68
N PRO A 55 -20.64 18.61 -22.02
CA PRO A 55 -20.96 17.56 -23.00
C PRO A 55 -19.81 16.56 -23.25
N GLU A 56 -20.22 15.36 -23.67
CA GLU A 56 -19.40 14.19 -23.95
C GLU A 56 -18.37 14.44 -25.09
N GLY A 57 -17.09 14.49 -24.73
CA GLY A 57 -15.95 14.49 -25.64
C GLY A 57 -14.88 13.54 -25.12
N GLU A 58 -14.65 12.46 -25.86
CA GLU A 58 -13.77 11.35 -25.49
C GLU A 58 -12.28 11.71 -25.65
N VAL A 59 -11.57 11.90 -24.54
CA VAL A 59 -10.09 11.86 -24.48
C VAL A 59 -9.70 11.11 -23.21
N ALA A 60 -9.05 9.95 -23.38
CA ALA A 60 -8.78 9.00 -22.31
C ALA A 60 -7.48 9.33 -21.55
N ALA A 61 -7.54 9.34 -20.21
CA ALA A 61 -6.35 9.33 -19.37
C ALA A 61 -5.44 8.16 -19.78
N GLY A 62 -4.18 8.47 -20.11
CA GLY A 62 -3.24 7.50 -20.67
C GLY A 62 -2.65 6.62 -19.57
N THR A 63 -3.09 5.37 -19.47
CA THR A 63 -2.37 4.38 -18.65
C THR A 63 -1.02 4.10 -19.28
N LEU A 64 0.05 4.37 -18.53
CA LEU A 64 1.42 4.16 -18.95
C LEU A 64 1.71 2.66 -19.16
N SER A 65 2.65 2.36 -20.06
CA SER A 65 3.26 1.04 -20.08
C SER A 65 4.07 0.83 -18.79
N ALA A 66 4.34 -0.42 -18.41
CA ALA A 66 5.13 -0.70 -17.22
C ALA A 66 6.54 -0.10 -17.32
N ALA A 67 7.18 -0.16 -18.50
CA ALA A 67 8.50 0.41 -18.72
C ALA A 67 8.50 1.94 -18.56
N ASP A 68 7.51 2.63 -19.14
CA ASP A 68 7.41 4.09 -19.05
C ASP A 68 7.11 4.55 -17.61
N ALA A 69 6.21 3.83 -16.92
CA ALA A 69 5.92 4.10 -15.51
C ALA A 69 7.17 3.97 -14.65
N LEU A 70 7.93 2.87 -14.79
CA LEU A 70 9.18 2.65 -14.05
C LEU A 70 10.22 3.74 -14.37
N ALA A 71 10.36 4.12 -15.64
CA ALA A 71 11.30 5.16 -16.05
C ALA A 71 10.95 6.51 -15.41
N LEU A 72 9.68 6.92 -15.47
CA LEU A 72 9.22 8.20 -14.91
C LEU A 72 9.29 8.22 -13.39
N ILE A 73 8.86 7.17 -12.70
CA ILE A 73 8.91 7.07 -11.23
C ILE A 73 10.37 7.17 -10.74
N ASN A 74 11.30 6.47 -11.40
CA ASN A 74 12.70 6.47 -11.02
C ASN A 74 13.41 7.81 -11.25
N THR A 75 12.86 8.72 -12.07
CA THR A 75 13.40 10.09 -12.16
C THR A 75 13.24 10.88 -10.86
N ARG A 76 12.29 10.49 -9.99
CA ARG A 76 11.90 11.24 -8.77
C ARG A 76 11.53 12.71 -9.04
N LYS A 77 11.19 13.07 -10.29
CA LYS A 77 10.74 14.42 -10.66
C LYS A 77 9.22 14.60 -10.59
N TYR A 78 8.47 13.49 -10.56
CA TYR A 78 7.01 13.49 -10.50
C TYR A 78 6.53 13.20 -9.08
N ASN A 79 5.45 13.88 -8.68
CA ASN A 79 4.66 13.48 -7.52
C ASN A 79 3.95 12.17 -7.85
N LEU A 80 3.70 11.36 -6.82
CA LEU A 80 2.87 10.17 -6.93
C LEU A 80 1.60 10.38 -6.09
N LEU A 81 0.44 10.23 -6.72
CA LEU A 81 -0.87 10.29 -6.06
C LEU A 81 -1.53 8.92 -6.23
N SER A 82 -1.52 8.12 -5.18
CA SER A 82 -2.27 6.86 -5.14
C SER A 82 -3.70 7.11 -4.73
N ILE A 83 -4.64 6.50 -5.46
CA ILE A 83 -6.08 6.66 -5.23
C ILE A 83 -6.69 5.27 -5.19
N ASP A 84 -7.51 5.01 -4.18
CA ASP A 84 -8.33 3.82 -4.06
C ASP A 84 -9.73 4.17 -3.55
N VAL A 85 -10.73 3.37 -3.92
CA VAL A 85 -12.12 3.61 -3.57
C VAL A 85 -12.81 2.32 -3.15
N GLU A 86 -13.60 2.41 -2.08
CA GLU A 86 -14.41 1.29 -1.61
C GLU A 86 -15.89 1.50 -1.94
N ASN A 87 -16.52 0.43 -2.42
CA ASN A 87 -17.90 0.44 -2.89
C ASN A 87 -18.75 -0.54 -2.10
N TYR A 88 -20.06 -0.33 -2.10
CA TYR A 88 -20.97 -1.27 -1.49
C TYR A 88 -21.01 -2.59 -2.28
N GLU A 89 -20.78 -3.71 -1.61
CA GLU A 89 -20.58 -5.03 -2.22
C GLU A 89 -21.78 -5.50 -3.07
N TRP A 90 -23.00 -5.03 -2.76
CA TRP A 90 -24.23 -5.38 -3.48
C TRP A 90 -24.58 -4.41 -4.61
N LYS A 91 -24.06 -3.18 -4.57
CA LYS A 91 -24.29 -2.14 -5.59
C LYS A 91 -23.01 -1.35 -5.79
N ARG A 92 -22.20 -1.80 -6.76
CA ARG A 92 -20.85 -1.26 -7.03
C ARG A 92 -20.81 0.21 -7.46
N GLU A 93 -21.96 0.79 -7.80
CA GLU A 93 -22.13 2.22 -8.08
C GLU A 93 -22.21 3.09 -6.81
N HIS A 94 -22.45 2.48 -5.64
CA HIS A 94 -22.52 3.18 -4.36
C HIS A 94 -21.13 3.25 -3.74
N LEU A 95 -20.44 4.36 -3.96
CA LEU A 95 -19.19 4.69 -3.31
C LEU A 95 -19.40 4.88 -1.81
N LEU A 96 -18.49 4.33 -0.99
CA LEU A 96 -18.52 4.40 0.46
C LEU A 96 -17.32 5.17 1.03
N GLU A 97 -16.14 5.00 0.43
CA GLU A 97 -14.90 5.59 0.93
C GLU A 97 -13.97 5.98 -0.21
N ILE A 98 -13.18 7.03 -0.01
CA ILE A 98 -12.11 7.46 -0.90
C ILE A 98 -10.83 7.53 -0.09
N GLY A 99 -9.78 6.87 -0.59
CA GLY A 99 -8.45 6.90 -0.04
C GLY A 99 -7.48 7.58 -0.98
N LEU A 100 -6.70 8.52 -0.45
CA LEU A 100 -5.63 9.20 -1.18
C LEU A 100 -4.33 9.06 -0.41
N SER A 101 -3.26 8.74 -1.12
CA SER A 101 -1.90 8.73 -0.58
C SER A 101 -0.96 9.48 -1.51
N ILE A 102 -0.21 10.45 -0.99
CA ILE A 102 0.59 11.39 -1.78
C ILE A 102 2.04 11.29 -1.35
N TYR A 103 2.91 11.04 -2.32
CA TYR A 103 4.35 11.12 -2.17
C TYR A 103 4.92 12.21 -3.08
N LYS A 104 5.60 13.20 -2.48
CA LYS A 104 6.24 14.32 -3.20
C LYS A 104 7.76 14.23 -3.02
N PRO A 105 8.51 13.66 -3.98
CA PRO A 105 9.96 13.46 -3.82
C PRO A 105 10.74 14.78 -3.63
N SER A 106 10.28 15.88 -4.22
CA SER A 106 10.95 17.19 -4.18
C SER A 106 11.16 17.74 -2.77
N TYR A 107 10.25 17.43 -1.83
CA TYR A 107 10.35 17.90 -0.44
C TYR A 107 11.15 16.95 0.46
N GLN A 108 11.66 15.84 -0.08
CA GLN A 108 12.12 14.68 0.70
C GLN A 108 13.44 14.12 0.15
N THR A 109 14.24 14.92 -0.53
CA THR A 109 15.49 14.50 -1.20
C THR A 109 16.50 13.84 -0.26
N HIS A 110 16.46 14.18 1.03
CA HIS A 110 17.36 13.65 2.06
C HIS A 110 16.63 12.77 3.08
N ALA A 111 15.34 12.46 2.86
CA ALA A 111 14.60 11.61 3.77
C ALA A 111 15.05 10.15 3.61
N LEU A 112 15.37 9.50 4.73
CA LEU A 112 15.70 8.07 4.75
C LEU A 112 14.48 7.19 4.46
N PHE A 113 13.30 7.65 4.83
CA PHE A 113 12.02 6.99 4.62
C PHE A 113 11.08 7.91 3.86
N PRO A 114 10.27 7.39 2.91
CA PRO A 114 9.31 8.22 2.19
C PRO A 114 8.24 8.72 3.16
N HIS A 115 8.06 10.04 3.22
CA HIS A 115 6.97 10.64 3.94
C HIS A 115 5.73 10.71 3.03
N ILE A 116 4.69 9.97 3.38
CA ILE A 116 3.46 9.86 2.59
C ILE A 116 2.34 10.58 3.34
N VAL A 117 1.67 11.52 2.66
CA VAL A 117 0.50 12.23 3.19
C VAL A 117 -0.75 11.48 2.78
N ASN A 118 -1.63 11.19 3.73
CA ASN A 118 -2.80 10.35 3.51
C ASN A 118 -4.10 11.12 3.81
N PHE A 119 -5.11 10.92 2.98
CA PHE A 119 -6.47 11.42 3.22
C PHE A 119 -7.45 10.27 3.12
N HIS A 120 -8.33 10.17 4.10
CA HIS A 120 -9.40 9.20 4.13
C HIS A 120 -10.73 9.90 4.26
N ILE A 121 -11.57 9.74 3.25
CA ILE A 121 -12.90 10.33 3.20
C ILE A 121 -13.91 9.20 3.26
N ILE A 122 -14.74 9.20 4.30
CA ILE A 122 -15.89 8.31 4.44
C ILE A 122 -17.13 9.09 4.05
N LEU A 123 -17.92 8.54 3.15
CA LEU A 123 -19.13 9.19 2.67
C LEU A 123 -20.26 9.04 3.67
N GLU A 124 -20.86 10.17 4.04
CA GLU A 124 -21.96 10.24 5.00
C GLU A 124 -23.16 9.40 4.54
N GLU A 125 -23.49 9.47 3.24
CA GLU A 125 -24.57 8.71 2.62
C GLU A 125 -24.31 7.19 2.68
N GLY A 126 -23.02 6.83 2.76
CA GLY A 126 -22.48 5.49 2.85
C GLY A 126 -22.57 4.83 4.22
N LEU A 127 -22.77 5.61 5.29
CA LEU A 127 -22.62 5.13 6.68
C LEU A 127 -23.59 4.00 7.05
N LYS A 128 -24.80 4.02 6.46
CA LYS A 128 -25.83 2.98 6.65
C LYS A 128 -25.51 1.67 5.94
N PHE A 129 -24.57 1.68 5.00
CA PHE A 129 -24.11 0.48 4.30
C PHE A 129 -22.86 -0.08 4.97
N ALA A 130 -22.74 -1.40 5.00
CA ALA A 130 -21.59 -2.11 5.52
C ALA A 130 -21.33 -3.35 4.67
N ASN A 131 -20.10 -3.49 4.18
CA ASN A 131 -19.63 -4.70 3.51
C ASN A 131 -19.39 -5.78 4.56
N LYS A 132 -19.91 -7.00 4.38
CA LYS A 132 -19.70 -8.09 5.35
C LYS A 132 -19.60 -9.46 4.70
N ARG A 133 -20.30 -9.68 3.59
CA ARG A 133 -20.48 -11.03 3.03
C ARG A 133 -19.28 -11.45 2.18
N PHE A 134 -18.80 -10.55 1.34
CA PHE A 134 -17.75 -10.81 0.37
C PHE A 134 -16.47 -10.06 0.70
N VAL A 135 -16.61 -8.89 1.33
CA VAL A 135 -15.51 -8.00 1.69
C VAL A 135 -15.61 -7.61 3.17
N PRO A 136 -14.52 -7.69 3.95
CA PRO A 136 -14.50 -7.22 5.34
C PRO A 136 -14.87 -5.73 5.48
N ASN A 137 -15.55 -5.37 6.58
CA ASN A 137 -15.82 -3.97 6.91
C ASN A 137 -14.63 -3.33 7.64
N ASN A 138 -13.62 -2.86 6.92
CA ASN A 138 -12.46 -2.20 7.53
C ASN A 138 -12.52 -0.66 7.49
N ARG A 139 -13.65 -0.08 7.12
CA ARG A 139 -13.89 1.36 7.01
C ARG A 139 -13.38 2.20 8.17
N LEU A 140 -13.50 1.73 9.41
CA LEU A 140 -13.09 2.50 10.60
C LEU A 140 -11.67 2.18 11.09
N ASN A 141 -10.96 1.30 10.39
CA ASN A 141 -9.62 0.82 10.74
C ASN A 141 -8.54 1.52 9.91
N ASN A 142 -8.55 2.85 9.85
CA ASN A 142 -7.51 3.65 9.19
C ASN A 142 -6.21 3.58 10.01
N ILE A 143 -5.14 3.03 9.43
CA ILE A 143 -3.82 2.92 10.10
C ILE A 143 -2.95 4.16 9.90
N THR A 144 -3.31 5.02 8.95
CA THR A 144 -2.52 6.16 8.50
C THR A 144 -2.88 7.46 9.21
N GLY A 145 -3.99 7.48 9.96
CA GLY A 145 -4.43 8.67 10.70
C GLY A 145 -5.93 8.70 10.95
N GLN A 146 -6.52 9.88 10.83
CA GLN A 146 -7.95 10.11 11.05
C GLN A 146 -8.73 10.08 9.73
N SER A 147 -9.99 9.67 9.83
CA SER A 147 -10.96 9.68 8.72
C SER A 147 -11.84 10.92 8.80
N ILE A 148 -12.14 11.51 7.65
CA ILE A 148 -13.05 12.63 7.49
C ILE A 148 -14.39 12.06 7.05
N ILE A 149 -15.47 12.36 7.78
CA ILE A 149 -16.83 12.08 7.32
C ILE A 149 -17.30 13.29 6.52
N ALA A 150 -17.71 13.07 5.29
CA ALA A 150 -18.15 14.12 4.38
C ALA A 150 -19.30 13.63 3.51
N ASN A 151 -20.25 14.52 3.19
CA ASN A 151 -21.22 14.23 2.13
C ASN A 151 -20.57 14.30 0.74
N LYS A 152 -21.29 13.88 -0.30
CA LYS A 152 -20.79 13.87 -1.68
C LYS A 152 -20.19 15.21 -2.13
N VAL A 153 -20.87 16.33 -1.88
CA VAL A 153 -20.43 17.67 -2.33
C VAL A 153 -19.13 18.07 -1.64
N GLN A 154 -19.04 17.81 -0.33
CA GLN A 154 -17.83 18.05 0.45
C GLN A 154 -16.68 17.17 -0.04
N ALA A 155 -16.93 15.87 -0.25
CA ALA A 155 -15.93 14.94 -0.76
C ALA A 155 -15.39 15.38 -2.13
N GLN A 156 -16.27 15.80 -3.05
CA GLN A 156 -15.87 16.34 -4.35
C GLN A 156 -15.00 17.59 -4.20
N THR A 157 -15.38 18.50 -3.31
CA THR A 157 -14.60 19.72 -3.03
C THR A 157 -13.21 19.39 -2.50
N ILE A 158 -13.11 18.41 -1.59
CA ILE A 158 -11.83 17.96 -1.03
C ILE A 158 -10.95 17.36 -2.13
N MET A 159 -11.51 16.49 -2.96
CA MET A 159 -10.79 15.88 -4.08
C MET A 159 -10.25 16.92 -5.05
N GLN A 160 -11.07 17.91 -5.43
CA GLN A 160 -10.65 18.97 -6.34
C GLN A 160 -9.50 19.79 -5.74
N LYS A 161 -9.59 20.18 -4.46
CA LYS A 161 -8.50 20.88 -3.76
C LYS A 161 -7.21 20.06 -3.76
N VAL A 162 -7.29 18.75 -3.48
CA VAL A 162 -6.11 17.88 -3.52
C VAL A 162 -5.51 17.85 -4.93
N PHE A 163 -6.33 17.77 -5.98
CA PHE A 163 -5.87 17.77 -7.36
C PHE A 163 -5.19 19.08 -7.76
N ASP A 164 -5.73 20.20 -7.31
CA ASP A 164 -5.14 21.53 -7.53
C ASP A 164 -3.78 21.65 -6.80
N ASP A 165 -3.68 21.15 -5.57
CA ASP A 165 -2.47 21.22 -4.73
C ASP A 165 -1.31 20.29 -5.17
N VAL A 166 -1.60 19.20 -5.87
CA VAL A 166 -0.56 18.25 -6.33
C VAL A 166 0.03 18.60 -7.69
N ASP A 167 -0.56 19.54 -8.44
CA ASP A 167 -0.26 19.81 -9.84
C ASP A 167 -0.28 18.52 -10.67
N LEU A 168 -1.46 18.18 -11.23
CA LEU A 168 -1.65 16.95 -11.99
C LEU A 168 -0.75 16.84 -13.24
N SER A 169 -0.19 17.94 -13.75
CA SER A 169 0.75 17.90 -14.89
C SER A 169 2.11 17.26 -14.50
N LYS A 170 2.50 17.42 -13.23
CA LYS A 170 3.71 16.88 -12.60
C LYS A 170 3.41 15.70 -11.66
N THR A 171 2.24 15.11 -11.78
CA THR A 171 1.82 13.97 -10.96
C THR A 171 1.58 12.74 -11.82
N ILE A 172 1.97 11.58 -11.28
CA ILE A 172 1.58 10.26 -11.78
C ILE A 172 0.52 9.74 -10.80
N VAL A 173 -0.67 9.45 -11.32
CA VAL A 173 -1.70 8.78 -10.54
C VAL A 173 -1.36 7.29 -10.48
N VAL A 174 -1.38 6.74 -9.27
CA VAL A 174 -1.07 5.34 -9.00
C VAL A 174 -2.35 4.63 -8.59
N GLY A 175 -2.58 3.42 -9.08
CA GLY A 175 -3.71 2.62 -8.65
C GLY A 175 -3.44 1.13 -8.80
N HIS A 176 -4.42 0.33 -8.40
CA HIS A 176 -4.38 -1.12 -8.45
C HIS A 176 -5.58 -1.64 -9.23
N GLY A 177 -5.45 -1.75 -10.56
CA GLY A 177 -6.61 -1.98 -11.42
C GLY A 177 -7.47 -0.73 -11.67
N PHE A 178 -6.82 0.45 -11.70
CA PHE A 178 -7.43 1.79 -11.65
C PHE A 178 -8.53 2.10 -12.69
N ALA A 179 -8.64 1.29 -13.75
CA ALA A 179 -9.68 1.45 -14.76
C ALA A 179 -11.10 1.31 -14.17
N SER A 180 -11.30 0.54 -13.09
CA SER A 180 -12.59 0.49 -12.38
C SER A 180 -12.93 1.81 -11.71
N ASP A 181 -11.95 2.42 -11.05
CA ASP A 181 -12.15 3.58 -10.19
C ASP A 181 -12.43 4.82 -11.03
N LEU A 182 -11.75 4.96 -12.18
CA LEU A 182 -12.04 6.00 -13.16
C LEU A 182 -13.49 6.02 -13.64
N ARG A 183 -14.10 4.84 -13.85
CA ARG A 183 -15.52 4.77 -14.24
C ARG A 183 -16.43 5.28 -13.13
N LEU A 184 -16.09 4.96 -11.88
CA LEU A 184 -16.85 5.40 -10.73
C LEU A 184 -16.74 6.91 -10.52
N PHE A 185 -15.53 7.47 -10.62
CA PHE A 185 -15.33 8.91 -10.49
C PHE A 185 -16.11 9.72 -11.53
N ARG A 186 -16.17 9.24 -12.79
CA ARG A 186 -17.00 9.86 -13.83
C ARG A 186 -18.48 9.88 -13.45
N ASN A 187 -19.02 8.76 -12.99
CA ASN A 187 -20.41 8.68 -12.52
C ASN A 187 -20.67 9.58 -11.31
N TRP A 188 -19.63 9.85 -10.54
CA TRP A 188 -19.65 10.76 -9.40
C TRP A 188 -19.49 12.23 -9.78
N GLY A 189 -19.30 12.58 -11.05
CA GLY A 189 -19.10 13.95 -11.50
C GLY A 189 -17.73 14.52 -11.12
N LEU A 190 -16.73 13.64 -10.88
CA LEU A 190 -15.34 14.04 -10.72
C LEU A 190 -14.63 13.91 -12.07
N GLU A 191 -14.18 15.05 -12.59
CA GLU A 191 -13.46 15.11 -13.85
C GLU A 191 -11.95 14.95 -13.61
N PHE A 192 -11.39 13.85 -14.09
CA PHE A 192 -9.94 13.72 -14.20
C PHE A 192 -9.46 14.44 -15.46
N PRO A 193 -8.38 15.24 -15.40
CA PRO A 193 -7.81 15.85 -16.59
C PRO A 193 -7.45 14.81 -17.65
N GLN A 194 -7.67 15.18 -18.91
CA GLN A 194 -7.54 14.28 -20.06
C GLN A 194 -6.10 13.73 -20.28
N HIS A 195 -5.08 14.32 -19.64
CA HIS A 195 -3.67 13.98 -19.82
C HIS A 195 -2.96 13.49 -18.55
N VAL A 196 -3.72 12.96 -17.59
CA VAL A 196 -3.12 12.36 -16.39
C VAL A 196 -2.36 11.10 -16.75
N LYS A 197 -1.12 11.00 -16.26
CA LYS A 197 -0.27 9.81 -16.38
C LYS A 197 -0.68 8.81 -15.30
N ILE A 198 -1.06 7.60 -15.69
CA ILE A 198 -1.50 6.58 -14.73
C ILE A 198 -0.51 5.41 -14.71
N ALA A 199 0.01 5.08 -13.52
CA ALA A 199 0.77 3.87 -13.26
C ALA A 199 -0.10 2.84 -12.52
N ASP A 200 -0.36 1.70 -13.17
CA ASP A 200 -1.14 0.61 -12.61
C ASP A 200 -0.21 -0.45 -12.01
N THR A 201 -0.28 -0.63 -10.69
CA THR A 201 0.56 -1.59 -9.96
C THR A 201 0.31 -3.04 -10.37
N MET A 202 -0.90 -3.39 -10.85
CA MET A 202 -1.17 -4.72 -11.41
C MET A 202 -0.37 -4.94 -12.69
N LYS A 203 -0.26 -3.90 -13.54
CA LYS A 203 0.54 -3.97 -14.79
C LYS A 203 2.03 -4.00 -14.50
N LEU A 204 2.48 -3.19 -13.53
CA LEU A 204 3.87 -3.22 -13.06
C LEU A 204 4.23 -4.63 -12.59
N TRP A 205 3.44 -5.20 -11.70
CA TRP A 205 3.63 -6.57 -11.18
C TRP A 205 3.61 -7.62 -12.29
N SER A 206 2.62 -7.56 -13.18
CA SER A 206 2.47 -8.52 -14.29
C SER A 206 3.64 -8.48 -15.28
N SER A 207 4.34 -7.34 -15.40
CA SER A 207 5.56 -7.25 -16.22
C SER A 207 6.77 -7.98 -15.61
N LEU A 208 6.73 -8.22 -14.29
CA LEU A 208 7.82 -8.83 -13.54
C LEU A 208 7.70 -10.35 -13.42
N ILE A 209 6.50 -10.90 -13.59
CA ILE A 209 6.22 -12.32 -13.37
C ILE A 209 5.67 -12.98 -14.63
N PRO A 210 5.83 -14.31 -14.77
CA PRO A 210 5.18 -15.06 -15.86
C PRO A 210 3.65 -14.90 -15.84
N SER A 211 3.04 -14.93 -17.01
CA SER A 211 1.60 -14.73 -17.23
C SER A 211 0.72 -15.70 -16.42
N GLY A 212 -0.45 -15.24 -16.00
CA GLY A 212 -1.48 -16.06 -15.33
C GLY A 212 -1.41 -16.11 -13.80
N LYS A 213 -0.48 -15.41 -13.16
CA LYS A 213 -0.38 -15.35 -11.68
C LYS A 213 -1.25 -14.24 -11.09
N LYS A 214 -1.67 -14.45 -9.84
CA LYS A 214 -2.52 -13.53 -9.07
C LYS A 214 -1.87 -12.13 -8.98
N GLY A 215 -2.71 -11.12 -9.07
CA GLY A 215 -2.30 -9.72 -9.00
C GLY A 215 -3.15 -8.91 -8.02
N SER A 216 -3.70 -9.53 -6.97
CA SER A 216 -4.36 -8.78 -5.90
C SER A 216 -3.34 -8.02 -5.06
N LEU A 217 -3.76 -6.92 -4.45
CA LEU A 217 -2.89 -6.08 -3.63
C LEU A 217 -2.23 -6.91 -2.50
N SER A 218 -3.01 -7.68 -1.74
CA SER A 218 -2.50 -8.59 -0.70
C SER A 218 -1.37 -9.49 -1.19
N TYR A 219 -1.55 -10.11 -2.34
CA TYR A 219 -0.56 -11.03 -2.90
C TYR A 219 0.73 -10.30 -3.30
N ILE A 220 0.61 -9.10 -3.88
CA ILE A 220 1.79 -8.29 -4.20
C ILE A 220 2.52 -7.89 -2.93
N LEU A 221 1.81 -7.44 -1.89
CA LEU A 221 2.41 -7.05 -0.62
C LEU A 221 3.13 -8.22 0.05
N ASP A 222 2.51 -9.40 0.09
CA ASP A 222 3.13 -10.64 0.60
C ASP A 222 4.44 -10.95 -0.14
N LYS A 223 4.44 -10.87 -1.47
CA LYS A 223 5.62 -11.19 -2.29
C LYS A 223 6.72 -10.12 -2.21
N LEU A 224 6.37 -8.89 -1.83
CA LEU A 224 7.33 -7.83 -1.53
C LEU A 224 7.78 -7.84 -0.06
N GLY A 225 7.24 -8.74 0.78
CA GLY A 225 7.56 -8.78 2.20
C GLY A 225 7.06 -7.56 2.99
N ILE A 226 6.01 -6.89 2.49
CA ILE A 226 5.44 -5.71 3.12
C ILE A 226 4.34 -6.17 4.09
N PRO A 227 4.51 -6.01 5.42
CA PRO A 227 3.45 -6.32 6.36
C PRO A 227 2.28 -5.34 6.14
N TYR A 228 1.07 -5.87 6.14
CA TYR A 228 -0.13 -5.06 5.97
C TYR A 228 -1.24 -5.47 6.94
N ALA A 229 -2.15 -4.54 7.17
CA ALA A 229 -3.34 -4.73 8.02
C ALA A 229 -4.52 -3.95 7.44
N TYR A 230 -5.73 -4.47 7.68
CA TYR A 230 -6.99 -3.81 7.36
C TYR A 230 -7.11 -3.36 5.89
N LEU A 231 -6.79 -4.25 4.94
CA LEU A 231 -7.19 -4.07 3.53
C LEU A 231 -8.73 -3.97 3.43
N HIS A 232 -9.24 -3.37 2.37
CA HIS A 232 -10.62 -2.93 2.24
C HIS A 232 -10.96 -1.75 3.15
N ASN A 233 -9.98 -0.88 3.30
CA ASN A 233 -10.09 0.45 3.84
C ASN A 233 -9.38 1.34 2.82
N ALA A 234 -10.13 2.20 2.13
CA ALA A 234 -9.64 2.85 0.93
C ALA A 234 -8.31 3.59 1.13
N VAL A 235 -8.10 4.27 2.28
CA VAL A 235 -6.82 4.97 2.50
C VAL A 235 -5.67 4.00 2.74
N ASN A 236 -5.90 2.91 3.48
CA ASN A 236 -4.89 1.88 3.70
C ASN A 236 -4.49 1.24 2.37
N ASP A 237 -5.48 0.91 1.52
CA ASP A 237 -5.25 0.32 0.21
C ASP A 237 -4.52 1.29 -0.72
N SER A 238 -4.88 2.58 -0.72
CA SER A 238 -4.14 3.62 -1.45
C SER A 238 -2.68 3.74 -0.97
N TYR A 239 -2.45 3.65 0.35
CA TYR A 239 -1.13 3.75 0.97
C TYR A 239 -0.25 2.56 0.60
N TYR A 240 -0.78 1.34 0.79
CA TYR A 240 -0.06 0.13 0.44
C TYR A 240 0.18 0.02 -1.06
N THR A 241 -0.76 0.47 -1.89
CA THR A 241 -0.57 0.58 -3.34
C THR A 241 0.59 1.51 -3.68
N LEU A 242 0.71 2.64 -3.00
CA LEU A 242 1.82 3.58 -3.21
C LEU A 242 3.17 2.98 -2.76
N VAL A 243 3.20 2.34 -1.60
CA VAL A 243 4.40 1.65 -1.09
C VAL A 243 4.82 0.54 -2.04
N ALA A 244 3.88 -0.30 -2.50
CA ALA A 244 4.14 -1.34 -3.48
C ALA A 244 4.67 -0.75 -4.79
N CYS A 245 4.11 0.36 -5.28
CA CYS A 245 4.59 1.05 -6.47
C CYS A 245 6.06 1.49 -6.32
N LEU A 246 6.42 2.11 -5.20
CA LEU A 246 7.79 2.52 -4.90
C LEU A 246 8.76 1.33 -4.83
N MET A 247 8.34 0.23 -4.20
CA MET A 247 9.11 -1.01 -4.11
C MET A 247 9.30 -1.65 -5.49
N LEU A 248 8.24 -1.74 -6.31
CA LEU A 248 8.31 -2.28 -7.66
C LEU A 248 9.17 -1.41 -8.59
N ALA A 249 9.27 -0.10 -8.32
CA ALA A 249 10.14 0.80 -9.06
C ALA A 249 11.64 0.60 -8.77
N SER A 250 11.98 0.20 -7.53
CA SER A 250 13.37 -0.04 -7.10
C SER A 250 14.03 -1.14 -7.94
N PRO A 251 15.15 -0.85 -8.62
CA PRO A 251 15.95 -1.86 -9.29
C PRO A 251 16.39 -2.98 -8.34
N GLU A 252 16.81 -2.64 -7.12
CA GLU A 252 17.29 -3.59 -6.12
C GLU A 252 16.19 -4.59 -5.74
N THR A 253 14.98 -4.12 -5.51
CA THR A 253 13.83 -4.97 -5.21
C THR A 253 13.53 -5.91 -6.38
N ARG A 254 13.49 -5.37 -7.60
CA ARG A 254 13.21 -6.17 -8.80
C ARG A 254 14.26 -7.24 -9.06
N ASN A 255 15.52 -6.94 -8.79
CA ASN A 255 16.65 -7.85 -9.00
C ASN A 255 16.70 -8.98 -7.97
N ASN A 256 16.13 -8.75 -6.79
CA ASN A 256 16.12 -9.71 -5.70
C ASN A 256 14.74 -10.40 -5.52
N LEU A 257 13.78 -10.12 -6.40
CA LEU A 257 12.46 -10.71 -6.32
C LEU A 257 12.54 -12.22 -6.54
N VAL A 258 12.11 -12.99 -5.55
CA VAL A 258 12.03 -14.46 -5.61
C VAL A 258 10.64 -14.85 -6.10
N ILE A 259 10.57 -15.46 -7.28
CA ILE A 259 9.31 -15.91 -7.87
C ILE A 259 9.28 -17.44 -7.81
N GLU A 260 8.24 -17.97 -7.17
CA GLU A 260 7.91 -19.40 -7.22
C GLU A 260 7.27 -19.74 -8.55
N GLU A 261 7.88 -20.64 -9.31
CA GLU A 261 7.32 -21.22 -10.52
C GLU A 261 6.94 -22.67 -10.24
N LYS A 262 5.64 -22.94 -10.30
CA LYS A 262 5.09 -24.30 -10.32
C LYS A 262 5.24 -24.83 -11.74
N GLN A 263 6.00 -25.90 -11.89
CA GLN A 263 6.12 -26.66 -13.11
C GLN A 263 5.49 -28.03 -12.89
N ILE A 264 4.74 -28.50 -13.88
CA ILE A 264 4.24 -29.88 -13.88
C ILE A 264 5.35 -30.70 -14.52
N ASP A 265 5.88 -31.66 -13.78
CA ASP A 265 6.78 -32.66 -14.33
C ASP A 265 6.01 -33.47 -15.37
N GLN A 266 6.49 -33.45 -16.61
CA GLN A 266 5.82 -34.12 -17.73
C GLN A 266 5.93 -35.65 -17.66
N GLU A 267 6.90 -36.18 -16.90
CA GLU A 267 7.12 -37.62 -16.75
C GLU A 267 6.35 -38.20 -15.57
N THR A 268 6.30 -37.48 -14.45
CA THR A 268 5.66 -37.97 -13.21
C THR A 268 4.26 -37.40 -12.99
N GLY A 269 3.91 -36.32 -13.68
CA GLY A 269 2.68 -35.57 -13.43
C GLY A 269 2.67 -34.81 -12.10
N GLU A 270 3.77 -34.85 -11.34
CA GLU A 270 3.88 -34.18 -10.05
C GLU A 270 4.14 -32.68 -10.21
N GLU A 271 3.59 -31.89 -9.27
CA GLU A 271 3.81 -30.46 -9.23
C GLU A 271 5.14 -30.15 -8.54
N ILE A 272 6.15 -29.75 -9.32
CA ILE A 272 7.44 -29.32 -8.82
C ILE A 272 7.40 -27.80 -8.60
N THR A 273 7.67 -27.36 -7.39
CA THR A 273 7.85 -25.93 -7.09
C THR A 273 9.32 -25.57 -7.22
N THR A 274 9.64 -24.65 -8.13
CA THR A 274 10.98 -24.09 -8.31
C THR A 274 11.01 -22.63 -7.87
N HIS A 275 12.11 -22.19 -7.26
CA HIS A 275 12.31 -20.79 -6.89
C HIS A 275 13.29 -20.16 -7.87
N ARG A 276 12.90 -19.06 -8.52
CA ARG A 276 13.77 -18.29 -9.41
C ARG A 276 14.00 -16.90 -8.83
N VAL A 277 15.26 -16.56 -8.58
CA VAL A 277 15.67 -15.18 -8.31
C VAL A 277 15.86 -14.47 -9.64
N ARG A 278 15.24 -13.29 -9.82
CA ARG A 278 15.31 -12.56 -11.08
C ARG A 278 16.50 -11.59 -11.08
N CYS A 279 17.71 -12.06 -11.39
CA CYS A 279 18.87 -11.16 -11.54
C CYS A 279 18.70 -10.20 -12.74
N SER A 280 19.13 -8.93 -12.59
CA SER A 280 19.20 -7.98 -13.70
C SER A 280 20.20 -8.44 -14.76
N PRO A 281 19.92 -8.26 -16.06
CA PRO A 281 20.93 -8.42 -17.11
C PRO A 281 22.15 -7.49 -16.92
N HIS A 282 21.96 -6.33 -16.28
CA HIS A 282 23.01 -5.32 -16.13
C HIS A 282 24.09 -5.66 -15.09
N ASP A 283 23.86 -6.64 -14.23
CA ASP A 283 24.84 -7.08 -13.23
C ASP A 283 25.78 -8.19 -13.78
N GLN A 284 25.55 -8.68 -15.01
CA GLN A 284 26.45 -9.65 -15.65
C GLN A 284 27.67 -9.00 -16.34
N ASP A 285 27.66 -7.68 -16.52
CA ASP A 285 28.70 -6.95 -17.26
C ASP A 285 29.76 -6.28 -16.35
N LEU A 286 29.66 -6.45 -15.02
CA LEU A 286 30.61 -5.89 -14.05
C LEU A 286 31.64 -6.90 -13.50
N GLU A 287 31.68 -8.12 -14.03
CA GLU A 287 32.77 -9.08 -13.73
C GLU A 287 33.96 -8.92 -14.71
N LEU A 288 35.02 -8.29 -14.19
CA LEU A 288 36.43 -8.56 -14.48
C LEU A 288 36.92 -8.41 -15.95
N ARG A 289 37.34 -7.20 -16.31
CA ARG A 289 38.44 -7.01 -17.28
C ARG A 289 39.76 -7.50 -16.68
N GLY A 290 39.98 -8.81 -16.72
CA GLY A 290 41.29 -9.46 -16.58
C GLY A 290 41.64 -10.18 -17.87
N PRO A 291 42.94 -10.32 -18.23
CA PRO A 291 43.32 -10.80 -19.54
C PRO A 291 43.10 -12.32 -19.66
N ASP A 292 42.40 -12.67 -20.74
CA ASP A 292 42.50 -13.89 -21.54
C ASP A 292 42.66 -15.24 -20.81
N ARG A 293 41.58 -16.04 -20.82
CA ARG A 293 41.65 -17.50 -20.99
C ARG A 293 40.33 -18.03 -21.52
N LYS A 294 40.36 -18.49 -22.77
CA LYS A 294 39.31 -19.33 -23.39
C LYS A 294 38.90 -20.45 -22.44
N SER A 295 37.73 -20.35 -21.82
CA SER A 295 37.00 -21.50 -21.30
C SER A 295 35.52 -21.35 -21.60
N LYS A 296 34.96 -22.30 -22.34
CA LYS A 296 33.51 -22.47 -22.51
C LYS A 296 32.93 -22.70 -21.11
N ARG A 297 32.24 -21.72 -20.53
CA ARG A 297 31.47 -21.92 -19.30
C ARG A 297 29.98 -21.93 -19.62
N ARG A 298 29.43 -23.12 -19.40
CA ARG A 298 28.01 -23.48 -19.34
C ARG A 298 27.36 -22.61 -18.26
N THR A 299 26.24 -21.97 -18.58
CA THR A 299 25.38 -21.27 -17.62
C THR A 299 25.04 -22.24 -16.48
N GLN A 300 25.61 -22.05 -15.29
CA GLN A 300 25.22 -22.83 -14.11
C GLN A 300 23.95 -22.20 -13.55
N GLN A 301 22.84 -22.88 -13.80
CA GLN A 301 21.59 -22.71 -13.09
C GLN A 301 21.81 -23.26 -11.67
N THR A 302 21.93 -22.38 -10.68
CA THR A 302 22.09 -22.78 -9.28
C THR A 302 20.73 -23.18 -8.71
N TYR A 303 20.46 -24.48 -8.70
CA TYR A 303 19.33 -25.06 -7.98
C TYR A 303 19.71 -25.17 -6.50
N PHE A 304 19.09 -24.35 -5.64
CA PHE A 304 19.14 -24.59 -4.20
C PHE A 304 18.02 -25.57 -3.83
N HIS A 305 18.39 -26.82 -3.53
CA HIS A 305 17.50 -27.71 -2.78
C HIS A 305 17.57 -27.33 -1.31
N ALA A 306 16.50 -26.71 -0.80
CA ALA A 306 16.32 -26.57 0.65
C ALA A 306 15.99 -27.96 1.24
N PRO A 307 16.78 -28.49 2.19
CA PRO A 307 16.40 -29.71 2.88
C PRO A 307 15.17 -29.43 3.77
N ARG A 308 14.11 -30.23 3.61
CA ARG A 308 13.07 -30.36 4.63
C ARG A 308 13.67 -31.09 5.83
N GLN A 309 14.22 -30.34 6.79
CA GLN A 309 14.47 -30.89 8.12
C GLN A 309 13.38 -30.36 9.06
N GLY A 310 12.44 -31.24 9.39
CA GLY A 310 11.63 -31.08 10.59
C GLY A 310 12.54 -31.21 11.79
N PHE A 311 12.49 -30.23 12.69
CA PHE A 311 13.11 -30.34 14.00
C PHE A 311 12.28 -31.31 14.85
N PRO A 312 12.85 -32.38 15.44
CA PRO A 312 12.19 -33.09 16.50
C PRO A 312 12.17 -32.20 17.75
N VAL A 313 10.97 -31.96 18.28
CA VAL A 313 10.80 -31.36 19.61
C VAL A 313 10.86 -32.52 20.61
N GLU A 314 12.02 -32.73 21.24
CA GLU A 314 12.11 -33.52 22.47
C GLU A 314 11.94 -32.60 23.67
N TYR A 315 10.95 -32.90 24.51
CA TYR A 315 10.73 -32.26 25.79
C TYR A 315 11.53 -33.02 26.86
N VAL A 316 12.58 -32.39 27.41
CA VAL A 316 13.26 -32.90 28.62
C VAL A 316 13.53 -31.74 29.57
N ASP A 317 12.89 -31.80 30.74
CA ASP A 317 13.20 -31.09 31.99
C ASP A 317 13.39 -29.56 31.97
N GLY A 318 12.43 -28.83 31.38
CA GLY A 318 11.85 -27.64 32.01
C GLY A 318 12.73 -26.45 32.41
N VAL A 319 13.92 -26.24 31.83
CA VAL A 319 14.75 -25.05 32.12
C VAL A 319 15.32 -24.43 30.84
N LEU A 320 14.92 -23.19 30.54
CA LEU A 320 15.55 -22.32 29.55
C LEU A 320 16.93 -21.90 30.05
N LYS A 321 17.99 -22.28 29.33
CA LYS A 321 19.33 -21.66 29.47
C LYS A 321 19.52 -20.63 28.37
N GLU A 322 19.83 -19.40 28.76
CA GLU A 322 20.37 -18.38 27.87
C GLU A 322 21.78 -18.81 27.40
N PHE A 323 22.08 -18.62 26.12
CA PHE A 323 23.41 -18.79 25.55
C PHE A 323 23.96 -17.41 25.13
N PRO A 324 25.30 -17.22 25.19
CA PRO A 324 25.97 -15.92 25.24
C PRO A 324 25.92 -15.10 23.95
#